data_AF-A0A2N2YCU9-F1
#
_entry.id   AF-A0A2N2YCU9-F1
#
_cell.length_a   1.000
_cell.length_b   1.000
_cell.length_c   1.000
_cell.angle_alpha   90.00
_cell.angle_beta   90.00
_cell.angle_gamma   90.00
#
_symmetry.space_group_name_H-M   'P 1'
#
loop_
_entity.id
_entity.type
_entity.pdbx_description
1 polymer ?
#
loop_
_entity_poly.entity_id
_entity_poly.type
_entity_poly.pdbx_seq_one_letter_code
_entity_poly.pdbx_strand_id
1 'polypeptide(L)'
;MKKSSKKTKNQISRRGFLPMLGGGLILPLLGFGKASPEVLGEDSDAYQTMLKADGTTVRVKKSVLEKSKVIEKNISNKSFLGWLNKDK
;
A
#
# COMPACT_ATOMS: atom_id res chain seq x y z
N MET A 1 62.05 24.12 30.23
CA MET A 1 61.22 22.99 29.77
C MET A 1 59.83 23.52 29.42
N LYS A 2 59.51 23.75 28.13
CA LYS A 2 58.21 24.30 27.71
C LYS A 2 57.25 23.17 27.36
N LYS A 3 56.15 23.02 28.13
CA LYS A 3 55.05 22.09 27.82
C LYS A 3 54.18 22.70 26.72
N SER A 4 54.06 22.03 25.58
CA SER A 4 53.14 22.43 24.51
C SER A 4 51.75 21.84 24.78
N SER A 5 50.76 22.70 25.00
CA SER A 5 49.36 22.32 25.09
C SER A 5 48.77 22.16 23.69
N LYS A 6 48.60 20.92 23.22
CA LYS A 6 47.85 20.63 22.00
C LYS A 6 46.35 20.76 22.30
N LYS A 7 45.72 21.83 21.80
CA LYS A 7 44.25 21.96 21.77
C LYS A 7 43.66 20.93 20.80
N THR A 8 42.96 19.93 21.31
CA THR A 8 42.13 19.01 20.52
C THR A 8 40.86 19.73 20.08
N LYS A 9 40.79 20.12 18.80
CA LYS A 9 39.53 20.55 18.18
C LYS A 9 38.68 19.30 17.93
N ASN A 10 37.59 19.13 18.68
CA ASN A 10 36.58 18.11 18.42
C ASN A 10 35.84 18.42 17.12
N GLN A 11 36.35 17.92 16.00
CA GLN A 11 35.58 17.85 14.76
C GLN A 11 34.76 16.57 14.76
N ILE A 12 33.45 16.72 14.99
CA ILE A 12 32.48 15.65 14.78
C ILE A 12 32.50 15.30 13.29
N SER A 13 33.01 14.12 12.97
CA SER A 13 33.15 13.67 11.59
C SER A 13 31.79 13.24 11.03
N ARG A 14 31.54 13.55 9.75
CA ARG A 14 30.32 13.15 9.03
C ARG A 14 30.09 11.63 9.05
N ARG A 15 31.15 10.84 9.25
CA ARG A 15 31.12 9.37 9.36
C ARG A 15 30.73 8.87 10.75
N GLY A 16 30.80 9.70 11.79
CA GLY A 16 30.35 9.36 13.15
C GLY A 16 28.90 9.74 13.45
N PHE A 17 28.33 10.70 12.72
CA PHE A 17 26.95 11.18 12.92
C PHE A 17 25.90 10.39 12.11
N LEU A 18 26.22 10.00 10.87
CA LEU A 18 25.31 9.27 9.99
C LEU A 18 24.85 7.89 10.53
N PRO A 19 25.68 7.08 11.24
CA PRO A 19 25.23 5.81 11.79
C PRO A 19 24.18 5.96 12.90
N MET A 20 24.22 7.05 13.68
CA MET A 20 23.24 7.31 14.74
C MET A 20 21.86 7.68 14.16
N LEU A 21 21.83 8.41 13.03
CA LEU A 21 20.57 8.73 12.35
C LEU A 21 20.04 7.58 11.48
N GLY A 22 20.94 6.79 10.86
CA GLY A 22 20.57 5.66 10.01
C GLY A 22 20.05 4.44 10.79
N GLY A 23 20.57 4.19 12.00
CA GLY A 23 20.16 3.05 12.83
C GLY A 23 18.83 3.24 13.57
N GLY A 24 18.46 4.49 13.91
CA GLY A 24 17.25 4.79 14.68
C GLY A 24 15.95 4.80 13.86
N LEU A 25 16.03 4.92 12.53
CA LEU A 25 14.87 5.06 11.64
C LEU A 25 14.26 3.73 11.17
N ILE A 26 14.81 2.58 11.58
CA ILE A 26 14.26 1.26 11.18
C ILE A 26 13.23 0.75 12.20
N LEU A 27 13.24 1.25 13.43
CA LEU A 27 12.31 0.83 14.49
C LEU A 27 10.81 1.13 14.24
N PRO A 28 10.39 2.22 13.55
CA PRO A 28 8.97 2.42 13.25
C PRO A 28 8.44 1.57 12.09
N LEU A 29 9.27 0.81 11.38
CA LEU A 29 8.83 -0.02 10.24
C LEU A 29 8.44 -1.47 10.64
N LEU A 30 8.81 -1.92 11.83
CA LEU A 30 8.52 -3.29 12.31
C LEU A 30 7.19 -3.42 13.09
N GLY A 31 6.48 -2.31 13.31
CA GLY A 31 5.26 -2.23 14.10
C GLY A 31 3.94 -2.34 13.32
N PHE A 32 3.96 -2.55 12.00
CA PHE A 32 2.74 -2.83 11.26
C PHE A 32 2.37 -4.31 11.44
N GLY A 33 1.73 -4.58 12.57
CA GLY A 33 1.07 -5.85 12.83
C GLY A 33 0.19 -6.23 11.64
N LYS A 34 0.27 -7.49 11.21
CA LYS A 34 -0.65 -8.05 10.25
C LYS A 34 -2.07 -7.76 10.77
N ALA A 35 -2.83 -6.96 10.04
CA ALA A 35 -4.28 -7.01 10.18
C ALA A 35 -4.63 -8.48 9.87
N SER A 36 -5.01 -9.23 10.91
CA SER A 36 -5.82 -10.41 10.70
C SER A 36 -6.95 -9.96 9.77
N PRO A 37 -7.26 -10.67 8.68
CA PRO A 37 -8.53 -10.44 8.03
C PRO A 37 -9.55 -10.76 9.11
N GLU A 38 -10.11 -9.71 9.71
CA GLU A 38 -11.36 -9.80 10.42
C GLU A 38 -12.28 -10.46 9.40
N VAL A 39 -12.64 -11.72 9.64
CA VAL A 39 -13.74 -12.36 8.94
C VAL A 39 -14.94 -11.57 9.42
N LEU A 40 -15.15 -10.41 8.80
CA LEU A 40 -16.37 -9.65 8.88
C LEU A 40 -17.44 -10.66 8.57
N GLY A 41 -18.32 -10.85 9.55
CA GLY A 41 -19.37 -11.84 9.52
C GLY A 41 -20.07 -11.87 8.17
N GLU A 42 -20.61 -13.04 7.88
CA GLU A 42 -21.44 -13.37 6.73
C GLU A 42 -22.72 -12.52 6.73
N ASP A 43 -22.57 -11.20 6.60
CA ASP A 43 -23.64 -10.26 6.37
C ASP A 43 -24.11 -10.54 4.95
N SER A 44 -25.10 -11.40 4.84
CA SER A 44 -25.83 -11.70 3.60
C SER A 44 -26.39 -10.43 2.90
N ASP A 45 -26.41 -9.30 3.60
CA ASP A 45 -26.74 -7.96 3.13
C ASP A 45 -25.53 -7.09 2.75
N ALA A 46 -24.32 -7.65 2.68
CA ALA A 46 -23.15 -6.92 2.23
C ALA A 46 -23.26 -6.56 0.74
N TYR A 47 -22.95 -5.30 0.43
CA TYR A 47 -22.91 -4.77 -0.93
C TYR A 47 -21.47 -4.51 -1.37
N GLN A 48 -21.20 -4.73 -2.65
CA GLN A 48 -19.95 -4.36 -3.31
C GLN A 48 -20.24 -3.35 -4.42
N THR A 49 -19.42 -2.30 -4.49
CA THR A 49 -19.47 -1.32 -5.57
C THR A 49 -18.74 -1.90 -6.78
N MET A 50 -19.38 -1.88 -7.95
CA MET A 50 -18.86 -2.36 -9.23
C MET A 50 -19.03 -1.30 -10.32
N LEU A 51 -18.41 -1.55 -11.47
CA LEU A 51 -18.54 -0.72 -12.66
C LEU A 51 -19.55 -1.35 -13.63
N LYS A 52 -20.38 -0.50 -14.23
CA LYS A 52 -21.21 -0.85 -15.39
C LYS A 52 -20.42 -0.66 -16.69
N ALA A 53 -20.96 -1.18 -17.80
CA ALA A 53 -20.40 -1.01 -19.14
C ALA A 53 -20.36 0.46 -19.61
N ASP A 54 -21.15 1.36 -19.03
CA ASP A 54 -21.09 2.81 -19.29
C ASP A 54 -19.99 3.53 -18.47
N GLY A 55 -19.27 2.79 -17.62
CA GLY A 55 -18.25 3.32 -16.72
C GLY A 55 -18.79 3.99 -15.46
N THR A 56 -20.10 3.96 -15.20
CA THR A 56 -20.71 4.41 -13.95
C THR A 56 -20.60 3.35 -12.85
N THR A 57 -20.79 3.75 -11.59
CA THR A 57 -20.73 2.84 -10.46
C THR A 57 -22.13 2.31 -10.08
N VAL A 58 -22.19 1.08 -9.60
CA VAL A 58 -23.41 0.45 -9.09
C VAL A 58 -23.09 -0.37 -7.85
N ARG A 59 -24.02 -0.44 -6.89
CA ARG A 59 -23.89 -1.30 -5.72
C ARG A 59 -24.65 -2.60 -5.95
N VAL A 60 -23.97 -3.74 -5.80
CA VAL A 60 -24.54 -5.07 -6.01
C VAL A 60 -24.38 -5.90 -4.74
N LYS A 61 -25.41 -6.70 -4.40
CA LYS A 61 -25.37 -7.62 -3.27
C LYS A 61 -24.30 -8.69 -3.50
N LYS A 62 -23.47 -8.98 -2.48
CA LYS A 62 -22.43 -10.02 -2.57
C LYS A 62 -23.02 -11.40 -2.90
N SER A 63 -24.18 -11.73 -2.35
CA SER A 63 -24.89 -12.98 -2.61
C SER A 63 -25.28 -13.20 -4.08
N VAL A 64 -25.44 -12.12 -4.86
CA VAL A 64 -25.68 -12.20 -6.31
C VAL A 64 -24.36 -12.40 -7.06
N LEU A 65 -23.27 -11.77 -6.60
CA LEU A 65 -21.94 -11.89 -7.20
C LEU A 65 -21.39 -13.31 -7.05
N GLU A 66 -21.59 -13.95 -5.90
CA GLU A 66 -21.17 -15.34 -5.67
C GLU A 66 -21.86 -16.35 -6.58
N LYS A 67 -23.11 -16.04 -6.99
CA LYS A 67 -23.89 -16.85 -7.94
C LYS A 67 -23.61 -16.50 -9.40
N SER A 68 -22.85 -15.43 -9.66
CA SER A 68 -22.59 -14.94 -11.00
C SER A 68 -21.51 -15.79 -11.70
N LYS A 69 -21.58 -15.84 -13.03
CA LYS A 69 -20.57 -16.53 -13.85
C LYS A 69 -19.47 -15.56 -14.24
N VAL A 70 -18.22 -15.90 -13.89
CA VAL A 70 -17.05 -15.19 -14.41
C VAL A 70 -16.86 -15.54 -15.89
N ILE A 71 -16.92 -14.54 -16.76
CA ILE A 71 -16.75 -14.69 -18.22
C ILE A 71 -15.25 -14.69 -18.57
N GLU A 72 -14.50 -13.71 -18.04
CA GLU A 72 -13.07 -13.57 -18.28
C GLU A 72 -12.40 -13.00 -17.02
N LYS A 73 -11.45 -13.73 -16.43
CA LYS A 73 -10.84 -13.36 -15.15
C LYS A 73 -9.74 -12.29 -15.29
N ASN A 74 -8.98 -12.34 -16.38
CA ASN A 74 -7.77 -11.55 -16.58
C ASN A 74 -7.83 -10.80 -17.91
N ILE A 75 -8.77 -9.84 -18.02
CA ILE A 75 -8.97 -9.04 -19.22
C ILE A 75 -7.85 -7.99 -19.38
N SER A 76 -7.40 -7.74 -20.62
CA SER A 76 -6.42 -6.67 -20.90
C SER A 76 -7.06 -5.28 -20.82
N ASN A 77 -6.26 -4.23 -20.52
CA ASN A 77 -6.78 -2.86 -20.46
C ASN A 77 -7.46 -2.41 -21.76
N LYS A 78 -6.91 -2.81 -22.92
CA LYS A 78 -7.50 -2.52 -24.23
C LYS A 78 -8.87 -3.18 -24.37
N SER A 79 -8.95 -4.47 -24.08
CA SER A 79 -10.22 -5.22 -24.12
C SER A 79 -11.25 -4.65 -23.12
N PHE A 80 -10.80 -4.26 -21.93
CA PHE A 80 -11.65 -3.67 -20.90
C PHE A 80 -12.20 -2.29 -21.30
N LEU A 81 -11.36 -1.40 -21.87
CA LEU A 81 -11.81 -0.10 -22.38
C LEU A 81 -12.78 -0.23 -23.56
N GLY A 82 -12.52 -1.19 -24.46
CA GLY A 82 -13.45 -1.57 -25.51
C GLY A 82 -14.80 -2.04 -24.95
N TRP A 83 -14.79 -2.89 -23.91
CA TRP A 83 -15.99 -3.34 -23.23
C TRP A 83 -16.77 -2.19 -22.56
N LEU A 84 -16.05 -1.20 -22.03
CA LEU A 84 -16.64 0.02 -21.46
C LEU A 84 -17.13 1.03 -22.53
N ASN A 85 -17.03 0.71 -23.83
CA ASN A 85 -17.30 1.63 -24.94
C ASN A 85 -16.54 2.97 -24.84
N LYS A 86 -15.37 2.98 -24.18
CA LYS A 86 -14.54 4.18 -23.98
C LYS A 86 -13.38 4.31 -24.97
N ASP A 87 -13.24 3.35 -25.88
CA ASP A 87 -12.18 3.31 -26.92
C ASP A 87 -12.57 4.07 -28.21
N LYS A 88 -13.61 4.92 -28.17
CA LYS A 88 -14.09 5.74 -29.29
C LYS A 88 -13.73 7.21 -29.11
#